data_AF-A0A1C4CW91-F1
#
_entry.id   AF-A0A1C4CW91-F1
#
_cell.length_a   1.000
_cell.length_b   1.000
_cell.length_c   1.000
_cell.angle_alpha   90.00
_cell.angle_beta   90.00
_cell.angle_gamma   90.00
#
_symmetry.space_group_name_H-M   'P 1'
#
loop_
_entity.id
_entity.type
_entity.pdbx_description
1 polymer ?
#
loop_
_entity_poly.entity_id
_entity_poly.type
_entity_poly.pdbx_seq_one_letter_code
_entity_poly.pdbx_strand_id
1 'polypeptide(L)'
;MYKLGAFSFLTFLASICSFFILRGPNANLTLIIVILAILSLLGIIFAIASKNWLFGIVGTALNAVILVFVYFLSLAKGIGG
;
A
#
# COMPACT_ATOMS: atom_id res chain seq x y z
N MET A 1 -13.81 -11.88 13.80
CA MET A 1 -14.10 -10.60 13.11
C MET A 1 -12.92 -9.63 13.07
N TYR A 2 -11.89 -9.77 13.91
CA TYR A 2 -10.65 -8.97 13.83
C TYR A 2 -9.66 -9.40 12.73
N LYS A 3 -9.88 -10.57 12.12
CA LYS A 3 -8.97 -11.18 11.13
C LYS A 3 -8.75 -10.27 9.92
N LEU A 4 -9.81 -9.63 9.40
CA LEU A 4 -9.72 -8.73 8.24
C LEU A 4 -8.96 -7.44 8.56
N GLY A 5 -9.20 -6.83 9.73
CA GLY A 5 -8.39 -5.71 10.21
C GLY A 5 -6.90 -6.06 10.33
N ALA A 6 -6.57 -7.26 10.83
CA ALA A 6 -5.20 -7.74 10.87
C ALA A 6 -4.59 -7.94 9.46
N PHE A 7 -5.37 -8.41 8.48
CA PHE A 7 -4.93 -8.49 7.08
C PHE A 7 -4.67 -7.11 6.45
N SER A 8 -5.43 -6.08 6.83
CA SER A 8 -5.15 -4.69 6.41
C SER A 8 -3.80 -4.18 6.94
N PHE A 9 -3.47 -4.51 8.19
CA PHE A 9 -2.14 -4.21 8.74
C PHE A 9 -1.03 -5.04 8.07
N LEU A 10 -1.29 -6.31 7.77
CA LEU A 10 -0.34 -7.19 7.11
C LEU A 10 -0.01 -6.71 5.68
N THR A 11 -1.01 -6.23 4.94
CA THR A 11 -0.84 -5.65 3.60
C THR A 11 -0.05 -4.34 3.64
N PHE A 12 -0.26 -3.51 4.65
CA PHE A 12 0.59 -2.33 4.89
C PHE A 12 2.06 -2.72 5.13
N LEU A 13 2.31 -3.68 6.04
CA LEU A 13 3.67 -4.16 6.32
C LEU A 13 4.32 -4.79 5.08
N ALA A 14 3.57 -5.61 4.34
CA ALA A 14 4.01 -6.22 3.10
C ALA A 14 4.40 -5.16 2.07
N SER A 15 3.66 -4.06 1.98
CA SER A 15 3.97 -2.96 1.05
C SER A 15 5.32 -2.30 1.37
N ILE A 16 5.59 -2.06 2.67
CA ILE A 16 6.89 -1.54 3.12
C ILE A 16 8.01 -2.51 2.73
N CYS A 17 7.86 -3.80 3.05
CA CYS A 17 8.85 -4.82 2.71
C CYS A 17 9.07 -4.91 1.19
N SER A 18 8.00 -4.94 0.39
CA SER A 18 8.08 -4.98 -1.07
C SER A 18 8.86 -3.80 -1.63
N PHE A 19 8.65 -2.59 -1.12
CA PHE A 19 9.42 -1.42 -1.55
C PHE A 19 10.92 -1.58 -1.27
N PHE A 20 11.29 -2.04 -0.08
CA PHE A 20 12.70 -2.23 0.28
C PHE A 20 13.39 -3.35 -0.51
N ILE A 21 12.65 -4.38 -0.91
CA ILE A 21 13.16 -5.49 -1.72
C ILE A 21 13.33 -5.07 -3.19
N LEU A 22 12.38 -4.31 -3.72
CA LEU A 22 12.33 -3.99 -5.15
C LEU A 22 13.13 -2.72 -5.51
N ARG A 23 13.44 -1.84 -4.55
CA ARG A 23 14.25 -0.63 -4.81
C ARG A 23 15.67 -1.00 -5.22
N GLY A 24 16.26 -0.21 -6.11
CA GLY A 24 17.65 -0.41 -6.54
C GLY A 24 17.99 0.36 -7.82
N PRO A 25 19.27 0.35 -8.24
CA PRO A 25 19.76 1.13 -9.38
C PRO A 25 19.06 0.80 -10.71
N ASN A 26 18.66 -0.47 -10.88
CA ASN A 26 17.98 -0.98 -12.08
C ASN A 26 16.53 -1.38 -11.80
N ALA A 27 15.91 -0.81 -10.76
CA ALA A 27 14.58 -1.18 -10.34
C ALA A 27 13.53 -0.74 -11.38
N ASN A 28 12.59 -1.63 -11.71
CA ASN A 28 11.46 -1.27 -12.56
C ASN A 28 10.42 -0.50 -11.73
N LEU A 29 10.46 0.82 -11.87
CA LEU A 29 9.61 1.72 -11.11
C LEU A 29 8.11 1.52 -11.40
N THR A 30 7.76 1.09 -12.62
CA THR A 30 6.37 0.72 -12.97
C THR A 30 5.90 -0.49 -12.17
N LEU A 31 6.75 -1.52 -12.06
CA LEU A 31 6.46 -2.72 -11.29
C LEU A 31 6.26 -2.38 -9.80
N ILE A 32 7.11 -1.53 -9.24
CA ILE A 32 6.99 -1.07 -7.84
C ILE A 32 5.65 -0.36 -7.61
N ILE A 33 5.31 0.61 -8.48
CA ILE A 33 4.03 1.34 -8.42
C ILE A 33 2.85 0.37 -8.44
N VAL A 34 2.84 -0.58 -9.37
CA VAL A 34 1.73 -1.54 -9.53
C VAL A 34 1.58 -2.43 -8.29
N ILE A 35 2.67 -2.98 -7.77
CA ILE A 35 2.61 -3.85 -6.58
C ILE A 35 2.12 -3.08 -5.36
N LEU A 36 2.66 -1.89 -5.10
CA LEU A 36 2.25 -1.06 -3.96
C LEU A 36 0.78 -0.62 -4.09
N ALA A 37 0.32 -0.25 -5.29
CA ALA A 37 -1.07 0.12 -5.53
C ALA A 37 -2.02 -1.06 -5.25
N ILE A 38 -1.71 -2.26 -5.74
CA ILE A 38 -2.53 -3.45 -5.54
C ILE A 38 -2.61 -3.82 -4.06
N LEU A 39 -1.47 -3.89 -3.36
CA LEU A 39 -1.44 -4.22 -1.93
C LEU A 39 -2.23 -3.19 -1.11
N SER A 40 -2.06 -1.90 -1.41
CA SER A 40 -2.75 -0.84 -0.71
C SER A 40 -4.26 -0.87 -0.93
N LEU A 41 -4.72 -1.12 -2.16
CA LEU A 41 -6.15 -1.26 -2.46
C LEU A 41 -6.75 -2.46 -1.72
N LEU A 42 -6.05 -3.60 -1.71
CA LEU A 42 -6.42 -4.77 -0.91
C LEU A 42 -6.50 -4.44 0.58
N GLY A 43 -5.53 -3.70 1.10
CA GLY A 43 -5.50 -3.28 2.50
C GLY A 43 -6.68 -2.38 2.89
N ILE A 44 -7.10 -1.48 1.99
CA ILE A 44 -8.30 -0.65 2.19
C ILE A 44 -9.57 -1.51 2.16
N ILE A 45 -9.69 -2.44 1.22
CA ILE A 45 -10.83 -3.37 1.14
C ILE A 45 -10.95 -4.18 2.44
N PHE A 46 -9.83 -4.70 2.95
CA PHE A 46 -9.80 -5.42 4.22
C PHE A 46 -10.12 -4.56 5.44
N ALA A 47 -9.71 -3.28 5.44
CA ALA A 47 -10.05 -2.33 6.49
C ALA A 47 -11.56 -2.04 6.52
N ILE A 48 -12.16 -1.73 5.38
CA ILE A 48 -13.60 -1.41 5.27
C ILE A 48 -14.47 -2.64 5.55
N ALA A 49 -14.03 -3.83 5.12
CA ALA A 49 -14.72 -5.07 5.41
C ALA A 49 -14.63 -5.50 6.89
N SER A 50 -13.79 -4.85 7.69
CA SER A 50 -13.69 -5.09 9.13
C SER A 50 -14.90 -4.49 9.85
N LYS A 51 -15.63 -5.30 10.63
CA LYS A 51 -16.73 -4.81 11.48
C LYS A 51 -16.29 -3.85 12.60
N ASN A 52 -15.00 -3.71 12.85
CA ASN A 52 -14.48 -2.86 13.92
C ASN A 52 -14.03 -1.51 13.34
N TRP A 53 -14.71 -0.45 13.78
CA TRP A 53 -14.45 0.93 13.35
C TRP A 53 -13.00 1.38 13.52
N LEU A 54 -12.31 0.97 14.58
CA LEU A 54 -10.89 1.31 14.78
C LEU A 54 -10.03 0.74 13.67
N PHE A 55 -10.23 -0.54 13.32
CA PHE A 55 -9.50 -1.17 12.22
C PHE A 55 -9.88 -0.59 10.85
N GLY A 56 -11.13 -0.17 10.67
CA GLY A 56 -11.58 0.56 9.49
C GLY A 56 -10.81 1.87 9.31
N ILE A 57 -10.86 2.75 10.31
CA ILE A 57 -10.21 4.07 10.23
C ILE A 57 -8.69 3.93 10.11
N VAL A 58 -8.05 3.17 11.01
CA VAL A 58 -6.59 3.05 11.05
C VAL A 58 -6.07 2.29 9.83
N GLY A 59 -6.72 1.18 9.45
CA GLY A 59 -6.31 0.38 8.30
C GLY A 59 -6.45 1.15 6.98
N THR A 60 -7.54 1.91 6.81
CA THR A 60 -7.72 2.77 5.64
C THR A 60 -6.71 3.91 5.63
N ALA A 61 -6.46 4.57 6.77
CA ALA A 61 -5.47 5.66 6.84
C ALA A 61 -4.05 5.18 6.50
N LEU A 62 -3.61 4.06 7.06
CA LEU A 62 -2.29 3.48 6.78
C LEU A 62 -2.10 3.13 5.30
N ASN A 63 -3.08 2.47 4.69
CA ASN A 63 -3.01 2.13 3.28
C ASN A 63 -3.17 3.39 2.39
N ALA A 64 -3.99 4.37 2.77
CA ALA A 64 -4.08 5.63 2.04
C ALA A 64 -2.73 6.37 1.96
N VAL A 65 -1.90 6.32 3.01
CA VAL A 65 -0.53 6.87 2.97
C VAL A 65 0.33 6.18 1.91
N ILE A 66 0.20 4.85 1.75
CA ILE A 66 0.88 4.12 0.67
C ILE A 66 0.40 4.61 -0.70
N LEU A 67 -0.90 4.82 -0.90
CA LEU A 67 -1.42 5.37 -2.17
C LEU A 67 -0.88 6.77 -2.46
N VAL A 68 -0.77 7.64 -1.46
CA VAL A 68 -0.14 8.96 -1.61
C VAL A 68 1.33 8.81 -2.03
N PHE A 69 2.05 7.88 -1.42
CA PHE A 69 3.42 7.57 -1.81
C PHE A 69 3.53 7.04 -3.24
N VAL A 70 2.62 6.14 -3.65
CA VAL A 70 2.51 5.63 -5.03
C VAL A 70 2.23 6.77 -6.02
N TYR A 71 1.37 7.72 -5.65
CA TYR A 71 1.10 8.90 -6.46
C TYR A 71 2.37 9.72 -6.69
N PHE A 72 3.15 9.98 -5.64
CA PHE A 72 4.44 10.67 -5.77
C PHE A 72 5.45 9.90 -6.63
N LEU A 73 5.53 8.57 -6.49
CA LEU A 73 6.38 7.74 -7.35
C LEU A 73 5.96 7.82 -8.82
N SER A 74 4.65 7.83 -9.09
CA SER A 74 4.12 7.97 -10.45
C SER A 74 4.45 9.34 -11.05
N LEU A 75 4.32 10.42 -10.26
CA LEU A 75 4.75 11.76 -10.67
C LEU A 75 6.25 11.81 -10.94
N ALA A 76 7.07 11.25 -10.05
CA ALA A 76 8.52 11.21 -10.22
C ALA A 76 8.91 10.45 -11.50
N LYS A 77 8.21 9.35 -11.83
CA LYS A 77 8.39 8.63 -13.09
C LYS A 77 8.07 9.51 -14.31
N GLY A 78 6.96 10.27 -14.24
CA GLY A 78 6.51 11.11 -15.35
C GLY A 78 7.38 12.34 -15.58
N ILE A 79 7.98 12.89 -14.51
CA ILE A 79 8.86 14.05 -14.56
C ILE A 79 10.30 13.64 -14.88
N GLY A 80 10.76 12.49 -14.36
CA GLY A 80 12.11 11.96 -14.59
C GLY A 80 12.24 11.09 -15.84
N GLY A 81 11.29 11.21 -16.77
CA GLY A 81 11.31 10.54 -18.08
C GLY A 81 12.34 11.15 -19.02
#